data_AF-A0AAE9E5J9-F1
#
_entry.id   AF-A0AAE9E5J9-F1
#
_cell.length_a   1.000
_cell.length_b   1.000
_cell.length_c   1.000
_cell.angle_alpha   90.00
_cell.angle_beta   90.00
_cell.angle_gamma   90.00
#
_symmetry.space_group_name_H-M   'P 1'
#
loop_
_entity.id
_entity.type
_entity.pdbx_description
1 polymer ?
#
loop_
_entity_poly.entity_id
_entity_poly.type
_entity_poly.pdbx_seq_one_letter_code
_entity_poly.pdbx_strand_id
1 'polypeptide(L)'
;MSQLITAGQASKFTSTDFLEHAKGLYRVTFKKLASMDEYFAVYTASTYSSLGYRPFGGSFFTQTAKFVYDGFGQEFTEDLEASCTCAAREVLINLIDRIRKELKKLNYDSTTILHQLNYVIAQEADDIDR
;
A
#
# COMPACT_ATOMS: atom_id res chain seq x y z
N MET A 1 12.56 -8.54 -0.58
CA MET A 1 11.26 -9.12 -1.01
C MET A 1 11.05 -10.58 -0.60
N SER A 2 12.08 -11.44 -0.50
CA SER A 2 11.97 -12.85 -0.04
C SER A 2 11.34 -13.05 1.35
N GLN A 3 11.27 -12.03 2.20
CA GLN A 3 10.61 -12.11 3.51
C GLN A 3 9.11 -11.82 3.50
N LEU A 4 8.51 -11.35 2.40
CA LEU A 4 7.11 -10.89 2.40
C LEU A 4 6.09 -12.03 2.35
N ILE A 5 6.38 -13.10 1.60
CA ILE A 5 5.48 -14.23 1.35
C ILE A 5 6.26 -15.53 1.51
N THR A 6 5.71 -16.49 2.26
CA THR A 6 6.32 -17.83 2.42
C THR A 6 5.90 -18.75 1.27
N ALA A 7 6.70 -19.75 0.93
CA ALA A 7 6.41 -20.67 -0.18
C ALA A 7 5.04 -21.37 -0.06
N GLY A 8 4.60 -21.69 1.16
CA GLY A 8 3.26 -22.26 1.41
C GLY A 8 2.09 -21.26 1.32
N GLN A 9 2.36 -19.96 1.34
CA GLN A 9 1.38 -18.93 0.98
C GLN A 9 1.35 -18.73 -0.53
N ALA A 10 2.51 -18.78 -1.19
CA ALA A 10 2.63 -18.69 -2.65
C ALA A 10 1.85 -19.80 -3.38
N SER A 11 1.88 -21.04 -2.84
CA SER A 11 1.19 -22.19 -3.44
C SER A 11 -0.35 -22.10 -3.44
N LYS A 12 -0.93 -21.11 -2.76
CA LYS A 12 -2.39 -20.88 -2.73
C LYS A 12 -2.87 -19.93 -3.83
N PHE A 13 -1.96 -19.35 -4.59
CA PHE A 13 -2.29 -18.43 -5.66
C PHE A 13 -2.15 -19.15 -7.00
N THR A 14 -3.25 -19.19 -7.76
CA THR A 14 -3.28 -19.80 -9.09
C THR A 14 -3.71 -18.74 -10.11
N SER A 15 -3.32 -18.94 -11.37
CA SER A 15 -3.69 -18.07 -12.48
C SER A 15 -5.16 -18.21 -12.90
N THR A 16 -5.86 -19.23 -12.42
CA THR A 16 -7.27 -19.52 -12.76
C THR A 16 -8.22 -18.40 -12.33
N ASP A 17 -8.03 -17.84 -11.13
CA ASP A 17 -8.78 -16.69 -10.60
C ASP A 17 -7.82 -15.52 -10.30
N PHE A 18 -7.02 -15.13 -11.30
CA PHE A 18 -5.90 -14.20 -11.15
C PHE A 18 -6.22 -12.95 -10.33
N LEU A 19 -7.32 -12.24 -10.62
CA LEU A 19 -7.65 -10.99 -9.93
C LEU A 19 -7.99 -11.18 -8.45
N GLU A 20 -8.67 -12.27 -8.08
CA GLU A 20 -8.95 -12.56 -6.67
C GLU A 20 -7.67 -12.92 -5.90
N HIS A 21 -6.84 -13.76 -6.51
CA HIS A 21 -5.55 -14.16 -5.95
C HIS A 21 -4.59 -12.97 -5.85
N ALA A 22 -4.58 -12.05 -6.84
CA ALA A 22 -3.86 -10.79 -6.79
C ALA A 22 -4.33 -9.90 -5.64
N LYS A 23 -5.64 -9.73 -5.44
CA LYS A 23 -6.19 -9.00 -4.27
C LYS A 23 -5.75 -9.65 -2.96
N GLY A 24 -5.75 -10.98 -2.88
CA GLY A 24 -5.24 -11.73 -1.72
C GLY A 24 -3.77 -11.42 -1.44
N LEU A 25 -2.95 -11.41 -2.49
CA LEU A 25 -1.52 -11.09 -2.40
C LEU A 25 -1.28 -9.64 -1.93
N TYR A 26 -2.03 -8.68 -2.48
CA TYR A 26 -1.99 -7.29 -2.03
C TYR A 26 -2.37 -7.15 -0.56
N ARG A 27 -3.40 -7.87 -0.08
CA ARG A 27 -3.81 -7.83 1.33
C ARG A 27 -2.70 -8.28 2.26
N VAL A 28 -2.02 -9.37 1.94
CA VAL A 28 -0.90 -9.89 2.75
C VAL A 28 0.27 -8.91 2.73
N THR A 29 0.62 -8.42 1.54
CA THR A 29 1.77 -7.54 1.33
C THR A 29 1.58 -6.19 2.01
N PHE A 30 0.44 -5.53 1.79
CA PHE A 30 0.14 -4.24 2.40
C PHE A 30 -0.08 -4.34 3.90
N LYS A 31 -0.64 -5.43 4.42
CA LYS A 31 -0.74 -5.64 5.86
C LYS A 31 0.64 -5.73 6.51
N LYS A 32 1.60 -6.41 5.86
CA LYS A 32 2.97 -6.49 6.34
C LYS A 32 3.69 -5.15 6.25
N LEU A 33 3.48 -4.41 5.15
CA LEU A 33 3.98 -3.04 5.00
C LEU A 33 3.46 -2.12 6.11
N ALA A 34 2.15 -2.16 6.38
CA ALA A 34 1.51 -1.39 7.44
C ALA A 34 2.00 -1.75 8.84
N SER A 35 2.49 -2.97 9.07
CA SER A 35 3.09 -3.35 10.36
C SER A 35 4.53 -2.87 10.54
N MET A 36 5.20 -2.45 9.45
CA MET A 36 6.56 -1.92 9.48
C MET A 36 6.59 -0.39 9.51
N ASP A 37 5.52 0.26 9.06
CA ASP A 37 5.41 1.70 8.94
C ASP A 37 4.40 2.26 9.95
N GLU A 38 4.91 2.96 10.96
CA GLU A 38 4.10 3.59 12.02
C GLU A 38 3.21 4.73 11.48
N TYR A 39 3.59 5.32 10.34
CA TYR A 39 2.86 6.42 9.70
C TYR A 39 1.86 5.93 8.64
N PHE A 40 1.64 4.61 8.52
CA PHE A 40 0.82 4.05 7.45
C PHE A 40 -0.61 4.65 7.37
N ALA A 41 -1.17 5.04 8.51
CA ALA A 41 -2.51 5.62 8.62
C ALA A 41 -2.66 7.00 7.96
N VAL A 42 -1.56 7.73 7.72
CA VAL A 42 -1.60 9.08 7.16
C VAL A 42 -1.40 9.13 5.64
N TYR A 43 -1.17 7.98 5.02
CA TYR A 43 -1.13 7.89 3.57
C TYR A 43 -2.53 7.83 2.95
N THR A 44 -2.62 8.13 1.66
CA THR A 44 -3.84 7.97 0.87
C THR A 44 -3.52 7.33 -0.48
N ALA A 45 -4.40 6.47 -0.96
CA ALA A 45 -4.27 5.89 -2.30
C ALA A 45 -4.71 6.85 -3.42
N SER A 46 -5.32 7.99 -3.05
CA SER A 46 -5.70 9.05 -3.98
C SER A 46 -4.49 9.91 -4.35
N THR A 47 -4.48 10.47 -5.55
CA THR A 47 -3.48 11.45 -6.01
C THR A 47 -3.57 12.79 -5.29
N TYR A 48 -4.72 13.11 -4.70
CA TYR A 48 -4.95 14.35 -3.95
C TYR A 48 -5.66 14.06 -2.63
N SER A 49 -5.27 14.78 -1.57
CA SER A 49 -5.97 14.79 -0.29
C SER A 49 -6.33 16.21 0.11
N SER A 50 -7.62 16.44 0.40
CA SER A 50 -8.09 17.68 1.01
C SER A 50 -7.79 17.79 2.50
N LEU A 51 -7.41 16.68 3.14
CA LEU A 51 -7.19 16.56 4.59
C LEU A 51 -5.70 16.54 4.96
N GLY A 52 -4.81 16.82 4.01
CA GLY A 52 -3.36 16.81 4.22
C GLY A 52 -2.73 15.42 4.27
N TYR A 53 -3.48 14.35 4.00
CA TYR A 53 -2.91 13.00 3.91
C TYR A 53 -1.94 12.88 2.73
N ARG A 54 -0.88 12.09 2.91
CA ARG A 54 0.19 11.99 1.91
C ARG A 54 -0.18 10.98 0.81
N PRO A 55 -0.22 11.36 -0.47
CA PRO A 55 -0.58 10.44 -1.53
C PRO A 55 0.53 9.40 -1.77
N PHE A 56 0.13 8.15 -1.97
CA PHE A 56 0.99 7.15 -2.59
C PHE A 56 1.23 7.55 -4.05
N GLY A 57 2.49 7.69 -4.44
CA GLY A 57 2.86 8.08 -5.79
C GLY A 57 2.34 7.08 -6.84
N GLY A 58 2.04 7.55 -8.04
CA GLY A 58 1.54 6.69 -9.14
C GLY A 58 2.50 5.53 -9.45
N SER A 59 3.81 5.78 -9.36
CA SER A 59 4.87 4.78 -9.55
C SER A 59 4.79 3.61 -8.57
N PHE A 60 4.29 3.83 -7.34
CA PHE A 60 4.11 2.75 -6.37
C PHE A 60 3.13 1.70 -6.89
N PHE A 61 1.97 2.14 -7.40
CA PHE A 61 0.94 1.23 -7.90
C PHE A 61 1.34 0.52 -9.18
N THR A 62 2.02 1.23 -10.09
CA THR A 62 2.59 0.64 -11.31
C THR A 62 3.60 -0.45 -10.98
N GLN A 63 4.51 -0.19 -10.03
CA GLN A 63 5.50 -1.18 -9.60
C GLN A 63 4.87 -2.37 -8.88
N THR A 64 3.82 -2.15 -8.08
CA THR A 64 3.10 -3.26 -7.42
C THR A 64 2.32 -4.09 -8.43
N ALA A 65 1.64 -3.45 -9.38
CA ALA A 65 0.96 -4.13 -10.48
C ALA A 65 1.94 -5.02 -11.26
N LYS A 66 3.10 -4.46 -11.61
CA LYS A 66 4.18 -5.17 -12.29
C LYS A 66 4.66 -6.39 -11.53
N PHE A 67 4.96 -6.22 -10.25
CA PHE A 67 5.38 -7.34 -9.41
C PHE A 67 4.35 -8.48 -9.39
N VAL A 68 3.05 -8.15 -9.40
CA VAL A 68 1.99 -9.15 -9.38
C VAL A 68 1.85 -9.85 -10.73
N TYR A 69 1.66 -9.15 -11.84
CA TYR A 69 1.48 -9.85 -13.12
C TYR A 69 2.73 -10.62 -13.56
N ASP A 70 3.94 -10.09 -13.30
CA ASP A 70 5.20 -10.82 -13.55
C ASP A 70 5.30 -12.07 -12.65
N GLY A 71 4.88 -11.95 -11.38
CA GLY A 71 4.90 -13.06 -10.42
C GLY A 71 3.93 -14.20 -10.75
N PHE A 72 2.84 -13.92 -11.46
CA PHE A 72 1.89 -14.92 -11.96
C PHE A 72 2.21 -15.40 -13.39
N GLY A 73 3.25 -14.84 -14.04
CA GLY A 73 3.62 -15.16 -15.41
C GLY A 73 2.57 -14.75 -16.46
N GLN A 74 1.81 -13.68 -16.19
CA GLN A 74 0.83 -13.14 -17.14
C GLN A 74 1.52 -12.25 -18.19
N GLU A 75 1.04 -12.28 -19.43
CA GLU A 75 1.53 -11.35 -20.46
C GLU A 75 1.08 -9.92 -20.15
N PHE A 76 2.00 -8.97 -20.32
CA PHE A 76 1.71 -7.56 -20.12
C PHE A 76 0.63 -7.10 -21.11
N THR A 77 -0.45 -6.53 -20.57
CA THR A 77 -1.46 -5.79 -21.31
C THR A 77 -1.85 -4.56 -20.49
N GLU A 78 -2.15 -3.44 -21.17
CA GLU A 78 -2.53 -2.19 -20.50
C GLU A 78 -3.77 -2.38 -19.62
N ASP A 79 -4.74 -3.17 -20.09
CA ASP A 79 -5.96 -3.51 -19.35
C ASP A 79 -5.66 -4.31 -18.07
N LEU A 80 -4.68 -5.21 -18.12
CA LEU A 80 -4.25 -6.00 -16.95
C LEU A 80 -3.54 -5.11 -15.92
N GLU A 81 -2.66 -4.22 -16.37
CA GLU A 81 -1.98 -3.27 -15.49
C GLU A 81 -2.98 -2.32 -14.82
N ALA A 82 -3.93 -1.79 -15.59
CA ALA A 82 -5.00 -0.95 -15.06
C ALA A 82 -5.86 -1.71 -14.03
N SER A 83 -6.25 -2.94 -14.34
CA SER A 83 -7.04 -3.80 -13.45
C SER A 83 -6.29 -4.12 -12.15
N CYS A 84 -5.00 -4.45 -12.24
CA CYS A 84 -4.13 -4.69 -11.09
C CYS A 84 -3.94 -3.44 -10.23
N THR A 85 -3.75 -2.29 -10.87
CA THR A 85 -3.63 -0.98 -10.20
C THR A 85 -4.90 -0.64 -9.44
N CYS A 86 -6.08 -0.84 -10.06
CA CYS A 86 -7.37 -0.64 -9.41
C CYS A 86 -7.56 -1.59 -8.22
N ALA A 87 -7.23 -2.87 -8.38
CA ALA A 87 -7.28 -3.85 -7.30
C ALA A 87 -6.34 -3.50 -6.14
N ALA A 88 -5.12 -3.05 -6.44
CA ALA A 88 -4.16 -2.59 -5.43
C ALA A 88 -4.69 -1.38 -4.66
N ARG A 89 -5.23 -0.37 -5.35
CA ARG A 89 -5.84 0.82 -4.74
C ARG A 89 -7.02 0.44 -3.83
N GLU A 90 -7.93 -0.40 -4.31
CA GLU A 90 -9.09 -0.85 -3.55
C GLU A 90 -8.67 -1.54 -2.24
N VAL A 91 -7.71 -2.46 -2.32
CA VAL A 91 -7.19 -3.18 -1.13
C VAL A 91 -6.52 -2.21 -0.16
N LEU A 92 -5.74 -1.27 -0.67
CA LEU A 92 -4.99 -0.32 0.14
C LEU A 92 -5.93 0.68 0.86
N ILE A 93 -6.94 1.21 0.18
CA ILE A 93 -7.96 2.10 0.76
C ILE A 93 -8.66 1.40 1.91
N ASN A 94 -9.15 0.18 1.67
CA ASN A 94 -9.85 -0.60 2.69
C ASN A 94 -8.98 -0.89 3.91
N LEU A 95 -7.68 -1.14 3.71
CA LEU A 95 -6.72 -1.36 4.81
C LEU A 95 -6.50 -0.07 5.61
N ILE A 96 -6.25 1.06 4.95
CA ILE A 96 -6.04 2.36 5.61
C ILE A 96 -7.27 2.76 6.41
N ASP A 97 -8.47 2.63 5.85
CA ASP A 97 -9.71 2.97 6.53
C ASP A 97 -9.93 2.09 7.76
N ARG A 98 -9.59 0.80 7.67
CA ARG A 98 -9.63 -0.12 8.81
C ARG A 98 -8.65 0.31 9.92
N ILE A 99 -7.41 0.62 9.56
CA ILE A 99 -6.38 1.07 10.53
C ILE A 99 -6.84 2.37 11.20
N ARG A 100 -7.32 3.36 10.44
CA ARG A 100 -7.86 4.62 10.98
C ARG A 100 -9.02 4.38 11.94
N LYS A 101 -9.92 3.45 11.60
CA LYS A 101 -11.04 3.08 12.47
C LYS A 101 -10.55 2.42 13.76
N GLU A 102 -9.51 1.59 13.71
CA GLU A 102 -8.90 0.96 14.88
C GLU A 102 -8.19 2.00 15.76
N LEU A 103 -7.44 2.94 15.17
CA LEU A 103 -6.79 4.04 15.91
C LEU A 103 -7.81 4.95 16.61
N LYS A 104 -8.91 5.31 15.94
CA LYS A 104 -9.99 6.10 16.54
C LYS A 104 -10.62 5.42 17.76
N LYS A 105 -10.72 4.07 17.77
CA LYS A 105 -11.21 3.33 18.94
C LYS A 105 -10.24 3.39 20.13
N LEU A 106 -8.95 3.57 19.86
CA LEU A 106 -7.91 3.73 20.86
C LEU A 106 -7.70 5.20 21.27
N ASN A 107 -8.59 6.12 20.84
CA ASN A 107 -8.48 7.57 21.01
C ASN A 107 -7.18 8.17 20.44
N TYR A 108 -6.54 7.50 19.47
CA TYR A 108 -5.43 8.05 18.71
C TYR A 108 -5.96 8.76 17.47
N ASP A 109 -5.64 10.05 17.33
CA ASP A 109 -6.03 10.82 16.13
C ASP A 109 -4.98 10.70 15.03
N SER A 110 -5.45 10.46 13.81
CA SER A 110 -4.61 10.39 12.60
C SER A 110 -3.96 11.73 12.28
N THR A 111 -4.53 12.84 12.77
CA THR A 111 -3.93 14.19 12.62
C THR A 111 -2.65 14.35 13.44
N THR A 112 -2.54 13.72 14.61
CA THR A 112 -1.32 13.76 15.44
C THR A 112 -0.19 13.02 14.76
N ILE A 113 -0.47 11.85 14.19
CA ILE A 113 0.49 11.05 13.41
C ILE A 113 0.95 11.84 12.17
N LEU A 114 0.05 12.59 11.54
CA LEU A 114 0.38 13.41 10.36
C LEU A 114 1.33 14.55 10.72
N HIS A 115 1.12 15.21 11.86
CA HIS A 115 2.03 16.24 12.35
C HIS A 115 3.41 15.68 12.67
N GLN A 116 3.48 14.50 13.29
CA GLN A 116 4.75 13.83 13.58
C GLN A 116 5.51 13.50 12.29
N LEU A 117 4.84 12.93 11.28
CA LEU A 117 5.47 12.64 10.00
C LEU A 117 6.01 13.91 9.32
N ASN A 118 5.22 14.99 9.29
CA ASN A 118 5.65 16.25 8.69
C ASN A 118 6.86 16.87 9.43
N TYR A 119 6.92 16.71 10.75
CA TYR A 119 8.07 17.16 11.54
C TYR A 119 9.34 16.37 11.19
N VAL A 120 9.26 15.04 11.10
CA VAL A 120 10.40 14.18 10.72
C VAL A 120 10.90 14.53 9.32
N ILE A 121 10.00 14.69 8.35
CA ILE A 121 10.38 15.05 6.97
C ILE A 121 11.06 16.43 6.93
N ALA A 122 10.57 17.39 7.70
CA ALA A 122 11.19 18.71 7.77
C ALA A 122 12.60 18.65 8.34
N GLN A 123 12.84 17.82 9.36
CA GLN A 123 14.19 17.60 9.91
C GLN A 123 15.13 16.93 8.90
N GLU A 124 14.65 15.90 8.18
CA GLU A 124 15.45 15.24 7.16
C GLU A 124 15.76 16.16 5.97
N ALA A 125 14.87 17.09 5.63
CA ALA A 125 15.13 18.07 4.58
C ALA A 125 16.20 19.10 5.00
N ASP A 126 16.18 19.56 6.26
CA ASP A 126 17.18 20.50 6.78
C ASP A 126 18.58 19.88 6.92
N ASP A 127 18.68 18.56 7.13
CA ASP A 127 19.94 17.83 7.22
C ASP A 127 20.58 17.52 5.86
N ILE A 128 19.83 17.58 4.75
CA ILE A 128 20.35 17.39 3.38
C ILE A 128 20.97 18.69 2.83
N ASP A 129 20.53 19.85 3.32
CA ASP A 129 21.02 21.17 2.90
C ASP A 129 22.23 21.70 3.72
N ARG A 130 22.82 20.87 4.60
CA ARG A 130 24.06 21.16 5.36
C ARG A 130 25.26 20.33 4.88
#